data_AF-A0A4U6P5V2-F1
#
_entry.id   AF-A0A4U6P5V2-F1
#
_cell.length_a   1.000
_cell.length_b   1.000
_cell.length_c   1.000
_cell.angle_alpha   90.00
_cell.angle_beta   90.00
_cell.angle_gamma   90.00
#
_symmetry.space_group_name_H-M   'P 1'
#
loop_
_entity.id
_entity.type
_entity.pdbx_description
1 polymer ?
#
loop_
_entity_poly.entity_id
_entity_poly.type
_entity_poly.pdbx_seq_one_letter_code
_entity_poly.pdbx_strand_id
1 'polypeptide(L)'
;MVTMTAETTLREVNAYSIQALEALIADIDALRASARGATLEQDYPTAQVMGQALSSIAGVRMQLETRRVALENVRRGWDGEEPLSAAGTFTPTLPVSPA
;
A
#
# COMPACT_ATOMS: atom_id res chain seq x y z
N MET A 1 -8.21 24.94 -26.33
CA MET A 1 -9.30 24.08 -25.82
C MET A 1 -8.89 22.59 -25.77
N VAL A 2 -7.67 22.26 -25.32
CA VAL A 2 -7.15 20.86 -25.28
C VAL A 2 -6.87 20.36 -23.86
N THR A 3 -6.93 21.25 -22.86
CA THR A 3 -6.55 20.97 -21.46
C THR A 3 -7.60 20.18 -20.68
N MET A 4 -8.89 20.34 -20.99
CA MET A 4 -9.98 19.75 -20.20
C MET A 4 -10.10 18.23 -20.40
N THR A 5 -9.74 17.71 -21.57
CA THR A 5 -9.71 16.27 -21.84
C THR A 5 -8.52 15.60 -21.15
N ALA A 6 -7.34 16.22 -21.17
CA ALA A 6 -6.14 15.67 -20.53
C ALA A 6 -6.28 15.57 -19.00
N GLU A 7 -6.83 16.59 -18.34
CA GLU A 7 -7.07 16.55 -16.89
C GLU A 7 -8.10 15.49 -16.52
N THR A 8 -9.19 15.38 -17.29
CA THR A 8 -10.22 14.35 -17.06
C THR A 8 -9.63 12.94 -17.20
N THR A 9 -8.82 12.69 -18.22
CA THR A 9 -8.14 11.40 -18.40
C THR A 9 -7.19 11.08 -17.24
N LEU A 10 -6.45 12.06 -16.72
CA LEU A 10 -5.55 11.85 -15.58
C LEU A 10 -6.31 11.49 -14.30
N ARG A 11 -7.45 12.13 -14.04
CA ARG A 11 -8.32 11.82 -12.91
C ARG A 11 -8.92 10.42 -13.01
N GLU A 12 -9.37 10.03 -14.20
CA GLU A 12 -9.87 8.67 -14.46
C GLU A 12 -8.78 7.62 -14.25
N VAL A 13 -7.59 7.81 -14.84
CA VAL A 13 -6.46 6.90 -14.69
C VAL A 13 -6.05 6.74 -13.24
N ASN A 14 -6.02 7.83 -12.46
CA ASN A 14 -5.72 7.79 -11.04
C ASN A 14 -6.78 6.97 -10.27
N ALA A 15 -8.07 7.20 -10.51
CA ALA A 15 -9.16 6.45 -9.89
C ALA A 15 -9.08 4.94 -10.20
N TYR A 16 -8.86 4.58 -11.47
CA TYR A 16 -8.65 3.18 -11.87
C TYR A 16 -7.42 2.57 -11.19
N SER A 17 -6.33 3.33 -11.08
CA SER A 17 -5.10 2.85 -10.44
C SER A 17 -5.30 2.61 -8.94
N ILE A 18 -6.04 3.47 -8.24
CA ILE A 18 -6.41 3.27 -6.83
C ILE A 18 -7.24 2.00 -6.68
N GLN A 19 -8.29 1.82 -7.48
CA GLN A 19 -9.14 0.63 -7.44
C GLN A 19 -8.35 -0.66 -7.72
N ALA A 20 -7.43 -0.64 -8.68
CA ALA A 20 -6.57 -1.77 -8.99
C ALA A 20 -5.63 -2.12 -7.82
N LEU A 21 -5.07 -1.13 -7.13
CA LEU A 21 -4.24 -1.35 -5.96
C LEU A 21 -5.06 -1.93 -4.79
N GLU A 22 -6.29 -1.44 -4.57
CA GLU A 22 -7.18 -1.97 -3.53
C GLU A 22 -7.54 -3.43 -3.78
N ALA A 23 -7.85 -3.80 -5.02
CA ALA A 23 -8.09 -5.18 -5.40
C ALA A 23 -6.87 -6.08 -5.14
N LEU A 24 -5.67 -5.64 -5.55
CA LEU A 24 -4.42 -6.39 -5.32
C LEU A 24 -4.10 -6.55 -3.82
N ILE A 25 -4.36 -5.52 -3.01
CA ILE A 25 -4.17 -5.59 -1.56
C ILE A 25 -5.12 -6.62 -0.95
N ALA A 26 -6.40 -6.62 -1.37
CA ALA A 26 -7.39 -7.59 -0.91
C ALA A 26 -7.01 -9.03 -1.31
N ASP A 27 -6.55 -9.24 -2.55
CA ASP A 27 -6.09 -10.55 -3.02
C ASP A 27 -4.88 -11.06 -2.20
N ILE A 28 -3.95 -10.17 -1.88
CA ILE A 28 -2.81 -10.50 -1.01
C ILE A 28 -3.28 -10.85 0.40
N ASP A 29 -4.22 -10.11 0.97
CA ASP A 29 -4.74 -10.40 2.31
C ASP A 29 -5.47 -11.75 2.35
N ALA A 30 -6.23 -12.09 1.30
CA ALA A 30 -6.84 -13.40 1.13
C ALA A 30 -5.80 -14.52 1.00
N LEU A 31 -4.76 -14.32 0.19
CA LEU A 31 -3.66 -15.27 0.04
C LEU A 31 -2.94 -15.52 1.37
N ARG A 32 -2.67 -14.45 2.14
CA ARG A 32 -2.03 -14.57 3.45
C ARG A 32 -2.90 -15.31 4.45
N ALA A 33 -4.21 -15.08 4.45
CA ALA A 33 -5.14 -15.79 5.32
C ALA A 33 -5.17 -17.29 4.99
N SER A 34 -5.24 -17.64 3.71
CA SER A 34 -5.18 -19.03 3.22
C SER A 34 -3.85 -19.71 3.59
N ALA A 35 -2.73 -19.06 3.31
CA ALA A 35 -1.41 -19.59 3.62
C ALA A 35 -1.18 -19.76 5.13
N ARG A 36 -1.67 -18.85 5.98
CA ARG A 36 -1.62 -19.02 7.45
C ARG A 36 -2.42 -20.24 7.91
N GLY A 37 -3.58 -20.49 7.32
CA GLY A 37 -4.37 -21.71 7.57
C GLY A 37 -3.59 -22.97 7.22
N ALA A 38 -2.95 -22.99 6.04
CA ALA A 38 -2.14 -24.11 5.60
C ALA A 38 -0.90 -24.35 6.49
N THR A 39 -0.22 -23.29 6.96
CA THR A 39 0.99 -23.42 7.81
C THR A 39 0.71 -24.09 9.16
N LEU A 40 -0.50 -23.92 9.72
CA LEU A 40 -0.87 -24.52 11.03
C LEU A 40 -0.87 -26.05 11.01
N GLU A 41 -0.92 -26.67 9.83
CA GLU A 41 -0.98 -28.12 9.66
C GLU A 41 0.38 -28.74 9.26
N GLN A 42 1.45 -27.94 9.15
CA GLN A 42 2.75 -28.37 8.62
C GLN A 42 3.80 -28.64 9.70
N ASP A 43 4.83 -29.41 9.33
CA ASP A 43 6.02 -29.62 10.16
C ASP A 43 6.91 -28.35 10.26
N TYR A 44 7.81 -28.33 11.24
CA TYR A 44 8.62 -27.15 11.57
C TYR A 44 9.45 -26.60 10.40
N PRO A 45 10.18 -27.42 9.61
CA PRO A 45 10.94 -26.91 8.46
C PRO A 45 10.05 -26.30 7.37
N THR A 46 8.91 -26.92 7.07
CA THR A 46 7.96 -26.40 6.07
C THR A 46 7.31 -25.11 6.54
N ALA A 47 6.95 -25.03 7.82
CA ALA A 47 6.42 -23.82 8.43
C ALA A 47 7.42 -22.64 8.38
N GLN A 48 8.73 -22.90 8.51
CA GLN A 48 9.76 -21.87 8.44
C GLN A 48 9.88 -21.26 7.03
N VAL A 49 9.84 -22.09 5.99
CA VAL A 49 9.86 -21.63 4.58
C VAL A 49 8.58 -20.86 4.25
N MET A 50 7.41 -21.35 4.69
CA MET A 50 6.14 -20.64 4.52
C MET A 50 6.13 -19.30 5.27
N GLY A 51 6.71 -19.24 6.46
CA GLY A 51 6.87 -18.01 7.23
C GLY A 51 7.70 -16.95 6.50
N GLN A 52 8.80 -17.34 5.86
CA GLN A 52 9.61 -16.44 5.03
C GLN A 52 8.83 -15.93 3.82
N ALA A 53 8.10 -16.80 3.12
CA ALA A 53 7.26 -16.41 1.99
C ALA A 53 6.15 -15.42 2.42
N LEU A 54 5.49 -15.68 3.55
CA LEU A 54 4.48 -14.78 4.14
C LEU A 54 5.06 -13.41 4.51
N SER A 55 6.32 -13.35 4.93
CA SER A 55 7.04 -12.09 5.20
C SER A 55 7.26 -11.29 3.92
N SER A 56 7.74 -11.94 2.86
CA SER A 56 7.89 -11.29 1.54
C SER A 56 6.57 -10.74 1.00
N ILE A 57 5.48 -11.51 1.14
CA ILE A 57 4.13 -11.08 0.75
C ILE A 57 3.68 -9.85 1.57
N ALA A 58 4.00 -9.82 2.87
CA ALA A 58 3.72 -8.65 3.71
C ALA A 58 4.46 -7.38 3.23
N GLY A 59 5.71 -7.53 2.79
CA GLY A 59 6.48 -6.45 2.17
C GLY A 59 5.84 -5.91 0.90
N VAL A 60 5.38 -6.81 0.01
CA VAL A 60 4.65 -6.42 -1.22
C VAL A 60 3.36 -5.67 -0.87
N ARG A 61 2.57 -6.16 0.09
CA ARG A 61 1.35 -5.48 0.57
C ARG A 61 1.66 -4.05 1.01
N MET A 62 2.71 -3.87 1.81
CA MET A 62 3.12 -2.54 2.31
C MET A 62 3.49 -1.61 1.15
N GLN A 63 4.23 -2.08 0.15
CA GLN A 63 4.58 -1.29 -1.03
C GLN A 63 3.35 -0.86 -1.84
N LEU A 64 2.36 -1.75 -1.97
CA LEU A 64 1.09 -1.43 -2.64
C LEU A 64 0.29 -0.37 -1.88
N GLU A 65 0.22 -0.48 -0.55
CA GLU A 65 -0.42 0.53 0.30
C GLU A 65 0.26 1.90 0.19
N THR A 66 1.60 1.93 0.22
CA THR A 66 2.35 3.19 0.02
C THR A 66 2.03 3.82 -1.34
N ARG A 67 1.93 3.01 -2.40
CA ARG A 67 1.55 3.51 -3.74
C ARG A 67 0.11 4.00 -3.78
N ARG A 68 -0.82 3.29 -3.12
CA ARG A 68 -2.22 3.68 -3.03
C ARG A 68 -2.35 5.04 -2.34
N VAL A 69 -1.71 5.20 -1.18
CA VAL A 69 -1.69 6.47 -0.42
C VAL A 69 -1.08 7.60 -1.25
N ALA A 70 -0.03 7.33 -2.02
CA ALA A 70 0.56 8.34 -2.91
C ALA A 70 -0.44 8.81 -3.99
N LEU A 71 -1.17 7.88 -4.63
CA LEU A 71 -2.21 8.23 -5.61
C LEU A 71 -3.41 8.93 -4.98
N GLU A 72 -3.79 8.53 -3.76
CA GLU A 72 -4.83 9.17 -2.97
C GLU A 72 -4.46 10.62 -2.63
N ASN A 73 -3.18 10.88 -2.32
CA ASN A 73 -2.67 12.22 -2.07
C ASN A 73 -2.65 13.07 -3.35
N VAL A 74 -2.41 12.47 -4.51
CA VAL A 74 -2.57 13.16 -5.80
C VAL A 74 -4.03 13.56 -6.01
N ARG A 75 -4.98 12.64 -5.76
CA ARG A 75 -6.42 12.90 -5.85
C ARG A 75 -6.84 14.03 -4.90
N ARG A 76 -6.45 13.95 -3.64
CA ARG A 76 -6.70 14.98 -2.60
C ARG A 76 -6.12 16.34 -2.97
N GLY A 77 -4.91 16.37 -3.54
CA GLY A 77 -4.29 17.60 -4.03
C GLY A 77 -5.10 18.27 -5.14
N TRP A 78 -5.74 17.48 -6.02
CA TRP A 78 -6.66 18.00 -7.02
C TRP A 78 -8.00 18.50 -6.45
N ASP A 79 -8.42 17.97 -5.31
CA ASP A 79 -9.68 18.31 -4.63
C ASP A 79 -9.48 19.39 -3.54
N GLY A 80 -8.23 19.83 -3.30
CA GLY A 80 -7.89 20.83 -2.28
C GLY A 80 -7.92 20.30 -0.85
N GLU A 81 -7.87 18.98 -0.67
CA GLU A 81 -7.88 18.31 0.63
C GLU A 81 -6.46 18.14 1.21
N GLU A 82 -6.38 18.02 2.54
CA GLU A 82 -5.13 17.69 3.23
C GLU A 82 -4.64 16.28 2.83
N PRO A 83 -3.34 16.09 2.55
CA PRO A 83 -2.79 14.78 2.24
C PRO A 83 -2.92 13.83 3.42
N LEU A 84 -3.16 12.56 3.13
CA LEU A 84 -3.01 11.50 4.12
C LEU A 84 -1.56 11.45 4.58
N SER A 85 -1.35 11.32 5.89
CA SER A 85 -0.02 11.04 6.43
C SER A 85 0.51 9.78 5.75
N ALA A 86 1.73 9.84 5.22
CA ALA A 86 2.33 8.67 4.60
C ALA A 86 2.33 7.50 5.59
N ALA A 87 1.71 6.39 5.20
CA ALA A 87 1.82 5.15 5.96
C ALA A 87 3.32 4.78 6.04
N GLY A 88 3.96 5.12 7.17
CA GLY A 88 5.39 4.86 7.40
C GLY A 88 6.33 6.07 7.44
N THR A 89 5.87 7.33 7.44
CA THR A 89 6.76 8.44 7.86
C THR A 89 6.99 8.36 9.37
N PHE A 90 8.05 7.64 9.77
CA PHE A 90 8.80 8.04 10.96
C PHE A 90 9.27 9.47 10.71
N THR A 91 8.74 10.44 11.46
CA THR A 91 9.42 11.71 11.65
C THR A 91 10.46 11.44 12.74
N PRO A 92 11.76 11.28 12.43
CA PRO A 92 12.77 11.24 13.49
C PRO A 92 12.70 12.59 14.21
N THR A 93 12.14 12.60 15.42
CA THR A 93 12.35 13.70 16.35
C THR A 93 13.83 13.70 16.70
N LEU A 94 14.62 14.51 15.98
CA LEU A 94 15.95 14.85 16.46
C LEU A 94 15.76 15.52 17.82
N PRO A 95 16.36 15.01 18.91
CA PRO A 95 16.36 15.73 20.17
C PRO A 95 17.13 17.03 19.94
N VAL A 96 16.42 18.15 19.92
CA VAL A 96 17.05 19.46 20.02
C VAL A 96 17.58 19.59 21.44
N SER A 97 18.89 19.41 21.61
CA SER A 97 19.55 19.88 22.83
C SER A 97 19.44 21.41 22.85
N PRO A 98 18.85 22.02 23.89
CA PRO A 98 18.90 23.47 24.05
C PRO A 98 20.36 23.90 24.29
N ALA A 99 20.70 25.07 23.73
CA ALA A 99 22.03 25.68 23.78
C ALA A 99 22.45 26.07 25.20
#